data_AF-A0A7S0C4C7-F1
#
_entry.id   AF-A0A7S0C4C7-F1
#
_cell.length_a   1.000
_cell.length_b   1.000
_cell.length_c   1.000
_cell.angle_alpha   90.00
_cell.angle_beta   90.00
_cell.angle_gamma   90.00
#
_symmetry.space_group_name_H-M   'P 1'
#
loop_
_entity.id
_entity.type
_entity.pdbx_description
1 polymer ?
#
loop_
_entity_poly.entity_id
_entity_poly.type
_entity_poly.pdbx_seq_one_letter_code
_entity_poly.pdbx_strand_id
1 'polypeptide(L)'
;FGHASMILLLLITILLVPILLVVALLILWFVPLARSKRNRMMVFLEIIRTWKFLEVYIFALLMACWQLGEISEFLLNDYCKSLENTLRALVYYGIVPGSDGQCMYLQPNLEPGAFALMFGSAMLILLNNFVMQAERKQHHDLGLFQTQLQRRKQLKTEVCLPEKKCTIKKIEAYNPKITDTCRFLFRRVDVQIGVPLDFREGSKTVT
;
A
#
# COMPACT_ATOMS: atom_id res chain seq x y z
N PHE A 1 -4.51 -10.41 -33.28
CA PHE A 1 -4.41 -9.03 -32.73
C PHE A 1 -4.92 -8.90 -31.29
N GLY A 2 -6.06 -9.49 -30.91
CA GLY A 2 -6.60 -9.35 -29.54
C GLY A 2 -5.70 -9.87 -28.41
N HIS A 3 -5.10 -11.05 -28.54
CA HIS A 3 -4.28 -11.66 -27.48
C HIS A 3 -3.05 -10.82 -27.11
N ALA A 4 -2.35 -10.27 -28.10
CA ALA A 4 -1.19 -9.41 -27.87
C ALA A 4 -1.58 -8.12 -27.13
N SER A 5 -2.73 -7.52 -27.45
CA SER A 5 -3.24 -6.33 -26.78
C SER A 5 -3.54 -6.60 -25.29
N MET A 6 -4.20 -7.72 -24.99
CA MET A 6 -4.53 -8.09 -23.60
C MET A 6 -3.27 -8.34 -22.76
N ILE A 7 -2.30 -9.05 -23.32
CA ILE A 7 -1.00 -9.31 -22.65
C ILE A 7 -0.26 -7.99 -22.42
N LEU A 8 -0.24 -7.10 -23.41
CA LEU A 8 0.42 -5.80 -23.30
C LEU A 8 -0.24 -4.93 -22.20
N LEU A 9 -1.56 -4.85 -22.17
CA LEU A 9 -2.30 -4.12 -21.13
C LEU A 9 -2.05 -4.70 -19.74
N LEU A 10 -2.01 -6.03 -19.62
CA LEU A 10 -1.68 -6.71 -18.37
C LEU A 10 -0.27 -6.38 -17.91
N LEU A 11 0.73 -6.51 -18.78
CA LEU A 11 2.13 -6.23 -18.45
C LEU A 11 2.33 -4.77 -18.03
N ILE A 12 1.77 -3.84 -18.80
CA ILE A 12 1.84 -2.41 -18.47
C ILE A 12 1.18 -2.16 -17.12
N THR A 13 -0.01 -2.71 -16.85
CA THR A 13 -0.72 -2.46 -15.60
C THR A 13 -0.01 -3.10 -14.40
N ILE A 14 0.46 -4.34 -14.54
CA ILE A 14 1.16 -5.08 -13.49
C ILE A 14 2.48 -4.40 -13.11
N LEU A 15 3.16 -3.73 -14.04
CA LEU A 15 4.47 -3.14 -13.80
C LEU A 15 4.39 -1.63 -13.50
N LEU A 16 3.58 -0.87 -14.23
CA LEU A 16 3.45 0.59 -14.08
C LEU A 16 2.76 0.98 -12.78
N VAL A 17 1.66 0.31 -12.42
CA VAL A 17 0.85 0.64 -11.25
C VAL A 17 1.64 0.49 -9.92
N PRO A 18 2.35 -0.62 -9.64
CA PRO A 18 3.12 -0.73 -8.40
C PRO A 18 4.30 0.25 -8.36
N ILE A 19 4.96 0.56 -9.49
CA ILE A 19 6.01 1.57 -9.54
C ILE A 19 5.44 2.93 -9.15
N LEU A 20 4.32 3.31 -9.76
CA LEU A 20 3.66 4.59 -9.48
C LEU A 20 3.19 4.68 -8.02
N LEU A 21 2.73 3.57 -7.44
CA LEU A 21 2.40 3.46 -6.02
C LEU A 21 3.63 3.66 -5.12
N VAL A 22 4.75 2.99 -5.43
CA VAL A 22 6.02 3.16 -4.68
C VAL A 22 6.48 4.61 -4.75
N VAL A 23 6.51 5.20 -5.94
CA VAL A 23 6.91 6.60 -6.11
C VAL A 23 6.00 7.53 -5.30
N ALA A 24 4.69 7.34 -5.35
CA ALA A 24 3.75 8.17 -4.59
C ALA A 24 3.95 8.02 -3.07
N LEU A 25 4.22 6.81 -2.56
CA LEU A 25 4.56 6.59 -1.15
C LEU A 25 5.87 7.26 -0.76
N LEU A 26 6.90 7.19 -1.62
CA LEU A 26 8.19 7.83 -1.37
C LEU A 26 8.04 9.35 -1.36
N ILE A 27 7.28 9.94 -2.28
CA ILE A 27 7.01 11.39 -2.27
C ILE A 27 6.26 11.79 -0.99
N LEU A 28 5.26 11.00 -0.57
CA LEU A 28 4.52 11.27 0.67
C LEU A 28 5.42 11.19 1.90
N TRP A 29 6.40 10.28 1.90
CA TRP A 29 7.34 10.08 2.98
C TRP A 29 8.42 11.16 3.04
N PHE A 30 9.06 11.48 1.91
CA PHE A 30 10.20 12.39 1.86
C PHE A 30 9.79 13.86 1.73
N VAL A 31 8.67 14.17 1.10
CA VAL A 31 8.26 15.56 0.86
C VAL A 31 7.22 15.97 1.91
N PRO A 32 7.50 16.99 2.74
CA PRO A 32 6.51 17.54 3.65
C PRO A 32 5.44 18.32 2.87
N LEU A 33 4.39 17.63 2.44
CA LEU A 33 3.27 18.23 1.71
C LEU A 33 2.36 19.07 2.62
N ALA A 34 1.90 20.20 2.09
CA ALA A 34 0.83 21.00 2.71
C ALA A 34 -0.46 20.17 2.85
N ARG A 35 -1.27 20.48 3.88
CA ARG A 35 -2.43 19.66 4.30
C ARG A 35 -3.44 19.41 3.18
N SER A 36 -3.71 20.41 2.33
CA SER A 36 -4.63 20.27 1.19
C SER A 36 -4.10 19.35 0.09
N LYS A 37 -2.79 19.42 -0.22
CA LYS A 37 -2.15 18.55 -1.23
C LYS A 37 -2.04 17.11 -0.73
N ARG A 38 -1.75 16.93 0.56
CA ARG A 38 -1.66 15.62 1.20
C ARG A 38 -2.98 14.85 1.16
N ASN A 39 -4.10 15.54 1.39
CA ASN A 39 -5.41 14.90 1.32
C ASN A 39 -5.74 14.42 -0.11
N ARG A 40 -5.45 15.23 -1.14
CA ARG A 40 -5.59 14.80 -2.54
C ARG A 40 -4.70 13.62 -2.87
N MET A 41 -3.47 13.62 -2.37
CA MET A 41 -2.52 12.53 -2.60
C MET A 41 -2.91 11.24 -1.91
N MET A 42 -3.52 11.30 -0.72
CA MET A 42 -4.09 10.12 -0.06
C MET A 42 -5.23 9.50 -0.87
N VAL A 43 -6.16 10.33 -1.38
CA VAL A 43 -7.23 9.84 -2.27
C VAL A 43 -6.64 9.20 -3.52
N PHE A 44 -5.61 9.81 -4.11
CA PHE A 44 -4.92 9.25 -5.26
C PHE A 44 -4.27 7.89 -4.95
N LEU A 45 -3.62 7.74 -3.79
CA LEU A 45 -3.06 6.48 -3.32
C LEU A 45 -4.13 5.41 -3.11
N GLU A 46 -5.29 5.75 -2.56
CA GLU A 46 -6.42 4.82 -2.40
C GLU A 46 -6.95 4.32 -3.76
N ILE A 47 -7.02 5.22 -4.75
CA ILE A 47 -7.39 4.85 -6.12
C ILE A 47 -6.34 3.90 -6.69
N ILE A 48 -5.06 4.27 -6.70
CA ILE A 48 -3.99 3.42 -7.29
C ILE A 48 -3.92 2.06 -6.60
N ARG A 49 -4.07 2.02 -5.27
CA ARG A 49 -4.10 0.77 -4.51
C ARG A 49 -5.20 -0.16 -5.00
N THR A 50 -6.37 0.39 -5.31
CA THR A 50 -7.51 -0.38 -5.85
C THR A 50 -7.23 -0.92 -7.25
N TRP A 51 -6.40 -0.22 -8.04
CA TRP A 51 -6.03 -0.63 -9.40
C TRP A 51 -4.86 -1.64 -9.44
N LYS A 52 -4.21 -1.91 -8.31
CA LYS A 52 -3.07 -2.84 -8.24
C LYS A 52 -3.57 -4.28 -8.28
N PHE A 53 -3.56 -4.89 -9.46
CA PHE A 53 -3.89 -6.31 -9.65
C PHE A 53 -2.76 -7.28 -9.27
N LEU A 54 -1.56 -6.80 -8.96
CA LEU A 54 -0.38 -7.63 -8.73
C LEU A 54 -0.58 -8.67 -7.61
N GLU A 55 -1.24 -8.30 -6.50
CA GLU A 55 -1.47 -9.22 -5.39
C GLU A 55 -2.37 -10.38 -5.81
N VAL A 56 -3.51 -10.05 -6.43
CA VAL A 56 -4.47 -11.04 -6.94
C VAL A 56 -3.84 -11.91 -8.02
N TYR A 57 -3.02 -11.32 -8.90
CA TYR A 57 -2.30 -12.04 -9.94
C TYR A 57 -1.33 -13.09 -9.37
N ILE A 58 -0.54 -12.74 -8.35
CA ILE A 58 0.37 -13.69 -7.70
C ILE A 58 -0.42 -14.83 -7.04
N PHE A 59 -1.53 -14.52 -6.36
CA PHE A 59 -2.40 -15.56 -5.79
C PHE A 59 -2.99 -16.50 -6.84
N ALA A 60 -3.46 -15.95 -7.96
CA ALA A 60 -3.98 -16.75 -9.07
C ALA A 60 -2.90 -17.65 -9.68
N LEU A 61 -1.67 -17.14 -9.84
CA LEU A 61 -0.55 -17.91 -10.36
C LEU A 61 -0.16 -19.05 -9.42
N LEU A 62 -0.14 -18.81 -8.11
CA LEU A 62 0.12 -19.87 -7.12
C LEU A 62 -0.95 -20.97 -7.16
N MET A 63 -2.22 -20.58 -7.23
CA MET A 63 -3.32 -21.54 -7.37
C MET A 63 -3.24 -22.33 -8.68
N ALA A 64 -2.90 -21.65 -9.78
CA ALA A 64 -2.72 -22.31 -11.07
C ALA A 64 -1.56 -23.31 -11.04
N CYS A 65 -0.40 -22.95 -10.48
CA CYS A 65 0.72 -23.89 -10.31
C CYS A 65 0.35 -25.08 -9.42
N TRP A 66 -0.41 -24.85 -8.35
CA TRP A 66 -0.88 -25.93 -7.47
C TRP A 66 -1.81 -26.90 -8.19
N GLN A 67 -2.79 -26.38 -8.93
CA GLN A 67 -3.80 -27.19 -9.61
C GLN A 67 -3.27 -27.89 -10.86
N LEU A 68 -2.26 -27.32 -11.53
CA LEU A 68 -1.75 -27.85 -12.79
C LEU A 68 -1.22 -29.29 -12.66
N GLY A 69 -0.62 -29.63 -11.52
CA GLY A 69 -0.12 -30.98 -11.26
C GLY A 69 -1.24 -32.02 -11.27
N GLU A 70 -2.25 -31.85 -10.42
CA GLU A 70 -3.39 -32.78 -10.32
C GLU A 70 -4.21 -32.84 -11.61
N ILE A 71 -4.46 -31.70 -12.25
CA ILE A 71 -5.24 -31.65 -13.49
C ILE A 71 -4.50 -32.38 -14.62
N SER A 72 -3.17 -32.26 -14.69
CA SER A 72 -2.39 -32.93 -15.74
C SER A 72 -2.45 -34.45 -15.61
N GLU A 73 -2.39 -34.98 -14.39
CA GLU A 73 -2.50 -36.42 -14.12
C GLU A 73 -3.88 -36.95 -14.46
N PHE A 74 -4.94 -36.26 -14.02
CA PHE A 74 -6.31 -36.66 -14.32
C PHE A 74 -6.60 -36.64 -15.83
N LEU A 75 -6.22 -35.57 -16.52
CA LEU A 75 -6.50 -35.43 -17.95
C LEU A 75 -5.76 -36.51 -18.77
N LEU A 76 -4.52 -36.84 -18.40
CA LEU A 76 -3.69 -37.75 -19.18
C LEU A 76 -3.94 -39.23 -18.85
N ASN A 77 -4.42 -39.57 -17.66
CA ASN A 77 -4.66 -40.97 -17.25
C ASN A 77 -5.56 -41.72 -18.23
N ASP A 78 -6.62 -41.08 -18.74
CA ASP A 78 -7.55 -41.71 -19.68
C ASP A 78 -6.95 -41.89 -21.09
N TYR A 79 -6.16 -40.93 -21.57
CA TYR A 79 -5.46 -41.04 -22.85
C TYR A 79 -4.26 -42.00 -22.78
N CYS A 80 -3.63 -42.10 -21.61
CA CYS A 80 -2.42 -42.89 -21.43
C CYS A 80 -2.67 -44.38 -21.66
N LYS A 81 -3.81 -44.90 -21.17
CA LYS A 81 -4.20 -46.31 -21.35
C LYS A 81 -4.28 -46.72 -22.83
N SER A 82 -4.70 -45.79 -23.70
CA SER A 82 -4.80 -46.03 -25.14
C SER A 82 -3.43 -45.94 -25.84
N LEU A 83 -2.56 -45.03 -25.38
CA LEU A 83 -1.26 -44.75 -25.99
C LEU A 83 -0.09 -45.60 -25.46
N GLU A 84 -0.26 -46.28 -24.32
CA GLU A 84 0.79 -47.04 -23.63
C GLU A 84 1.50 -48.04 -24.54
N ASN A 85 0.74 -48.75 -25.38
CA ASN A 85 1.30 -49.73 -26.32
C ASN A 85 2.16 -49.07 -27.41
N THR A 86 1.74 -47.91 -27.91
CA THR A 86 2.46 -47.15 -28.94
C THR A 86 3.73 -46.49 -28.37
N LEU A 87 3.66 -45.97 -27.13
CA LEU A 87 4.81 -45.42 -26.40
C LEU A 87 5.85 -46.49 -26.11
N ARG A 88 5.43 -47.68 -25.66
CA ARG A 88 6.33 -48.84 -25.47
C ARG A 88 7.03 -49.25 -26.75
N ALA A 89 6.34 -49.23 -27.89
CA ALA A 89 6.96 -49.52 -29.18
C ALA A 89 8.00 -48.45 -29.56
N LEU A 90 7.73 -47.16 -29.33
CA LEU A 90 8.69 -46.08 -29.58
C LEU A 90 9.95 -46.15 -28.70
N VAL A 91 9.78 -46.52 -27.43
CA VAL A 91 10.89 -46.77 -26.50
C VAL A 91 11.70 -48.00 -26.95
N TYR A 92 11.02 -49.07 -27.37
CA TYR A 92 11.66 -50.28 -27.89
C TYR A 92 12.52 -50.01 -29.14
N TYR A 93 12.03 -49.15 -30.05
CA TYR A 93 12.79 -48.73 -31.23
C TYR A 93 13.88 -47.68 -30.94
N GLY A 94 14.05 -47.28 -29.67
CA GLY A 94 15.10 -46.33 -29.25
C GLY A 94 14.88 -44.90 -29.73
N ILE A 95 13.66 -44.55 -30.13
CA ILE A 95 13.30 -43.19 -30.56
C ILE A 95 13.19 -42.26 -29.35
N VAL A 96 12.77 -42.80 -28.20
CA VAL A 96 12.58 -42.07 -26.94
C VAL A 96 13.33 -42.80 -25.82
N PRO A 97 14.08 -42.10 -24.95
CA PRO A 97 14.74 -42.71 -23.80
C PRO A 97 13.71 -43.32 -22.84
N GLY A 98 14.03 -44.46 -22.24
CA GLY A 98 13.11 -45.21 -21.37
C GLY A 98 12.63 -44.43 -20.13
N SER A 99 13.30 -43.34 -19.76
CA SER A 99 12.85 -42.42 -18.70
C SER A 99 11.61 -41.61 -19.08
N ASP A 100 11.41 -41.35 -20.37
CA ASP A 100 10.38 -40.45 -20.90
C ASP A 100 9.22 -41.22 -21.56
N GLY A 101 9.28 -42.56 -21.49
CA GLY A 101 8.21 -43.46 -21.95
C GLY A 101 6.97 -43.49 -21.06
N GLN A 102 6.93 -42.65 -20.02
CA GLN A 102 5.81 -42.50 -19.11
C GLN A 102 4.97 -41.29 -19.52
N CYS A 103 3.66 -41.31 -19.26
CA CYS A 103 2.82 -40.16 -19.57
C CYS A 103 3.33 -38.88 -18.90
N MET A 104 3.34 -37.80 -19.68
CA MET A 104 3.94 -36.52 -19.30
C MET A 104 3.26 -35.95 -18.04
N TYR A 105 3.90 -36.08 -16.89
CA TYR A 105 3.52 -35.34 -15.70
C TYR A 105 4.15 -33.94 -15.74
N LEU A 106 3.33 -32.89 -15.66
CA LEU A 106 3.83 -31.53 -15.61
C LEU A 106 4.03 -31.11 -14.15
N GLN A 107 5.29 -30.98 -13.74
CA GLN A 107 5.64 -30.42 -12.44
C GLN A 107 6.05 -28.95 -12.61
N PRO A 108 5.17 -27.97 -12.29
CA PRO A 108 5.51 -26.57 -12.43
C PRO A 108 6.55 -26.17 -11.38
N ASN A 109 7.75 -25.83 -11.84
CA ASN A 109 8.78 -25.24 -11.00
C ASN A 109 8.68 -23.72 -11.08
N LEU A 110 8.58 -23.06 -9.93
CA LEU A 110 8.60 -21.60 -9.87
C LEU A 110 10.04 -21.13 -10.09
N GLU A 111 10.24 -20.29 -11.10
CA GLU A 111 11.51 -19.62 -11.31
C GLU A 111 11.83 -18.65 -10.15
N PRO A 112 13.12 -18.37 -9.90
CA PRO A 112 13.56 -17.42 -8.87
C PRO A 112 12.87 -16.04 -8.95
N GLY A 113 12.50 -15.61 -10.17
CA GLY A 113 11.77 -14.36 -10.38
C GLY A 113 10.41 -14.30 -9.67
N ALA A 114 9.70 -15.42 -9.57
CA ALA A 114 8.41 -15.48 -8.88
C ALA A 114 8.56 -15.22 -7.37
N PHE A 115 9.62 -15.75 -6.75
CA PHE A 115 9.93 -15.50 -5.34
C PHE A 115 10.29 -14.03 -5.09
N ALA A 116 11.07 -13.42 -5.99
CA ALA A 116 11.40 -12.00 -5.92
C ALA A 116 10.14 -11.11 -6.00
N LEU A 117 9.20 -11.43 -6.90
CA LEU A 117 7.93 -10.72 -7.02
C LEU A 117 7.04 -10.90 -5.77
N MET A 118 7.00 -12.10 -5.20
CA MET A 118 6.25 -12.37 -3.98
C MET A 118 6.79 -11.55 -2.79
N PHE A 119 8.11 -11.57 -2.60
CA PHE A 119 8.76 -10.78 -1.55
C PHE A 119 8.57 -9.28 -1.76
N GLY A 120 8.77 -8.80 -3.00
CA GLY A 120 8.55 -7.40 -3.35
C GLY A 120 7.10 -6.95 -3.11
N SER A 121 6.12 -7.80 -3.43
CA SER A 121 4.71 -7.52 -3.17
C SER A 121 4.40 -7.47 -1.66
N ALA A 122 4.91 -8.43 -0.88
CA ALA A 122 4.76 -8.44 0.57
C ALA A 122 5.37 -7.20 1.22
N MET A 123 6.59 -6.82 0.81
CA MET A 123 7.25 -5.61 1.29
C MET A 123 6.46 -4.35 0.93
N LEU A 124 5.90 -4.29 -0.28
CA LEU A 124 5.06 -3.18 -0.72
C LEU A 124 3.75 -3.09 0.09
N ILE A 125 3.13 -4.23 0.44
CA ILE A 125 1.94 -4.26 1.32
C ILE A 125 2.30 -3.69 2.70
N LEU A 126 3.42 -4.13 3.29
CA LEU A 126 3.88 -3.66 4.58
C LEU A 126 4.13 -2.15 4.57
N LEU A 127 4.85 -1.64 3.56
CA LEU A 127 5.15 -0.22 3.43
C LEU A 127 3.88 0.61 3.24
N ASN A 128 2.95 0.16 2.39
CA ASN A 128 1.65 0.82 2.23
C ASN A 128 0.86 0.88 3.54
N ASN A 129 0.74 -0.24 4.25
CA ASN A 129 -0.01 -0.28 5.50
C ASN A 129 0.64 0.59 6.57
N PHE A 130 1.97 0.58 6.66
CA PHE A 130 2.71 1.43 7.58
C PHE A 130 2.49 2.92 7.29
N VAL A 131 2.70 3.36 6.05
CA VAL A 131 2.52 4.76 5.65
C VAL A 131 1.07 5.21 5.86
N MET A 132 0.09 4.41 5.42
CA MET A 132 -1.33 4.75 5.60
C MET A 132 -1.76 4.76 7.07
N GLN A 133 -1.17 3.94 7.93
CA GLN A 133 -1.42 4.01 9.38
C GLN A 133 -0.81 5.27 9.99
N ALA A 134 0.41 5.63 9.60
CA ALA A 134 1.07 6.84 10.08
C ALA A 134 0.27 8.10 9.70
N GLU A 135 -0.20 8.16 8.45
CA GLU A 135 -1.07 9.23 7.95
C GLU A 135 -2.37 9.35 8.74
N ARG A 136 -3.07 8.22 8.93
CA ARG A 136 -4.36 8.19 9.66
C ARG A 136 -4.20 8.66 11.10
N LYS A 137 -3.13 8.21 11.79
CA LYS A 137 -2.83 8.66 13.15
C LYS A 137 -2.61 10.18 13.20
N GLN A 138 -1.80 10.71 12.28
CA GLN A 138 -1.56 12.15 12.24
C GLN A 138 -2.84 12.95 11.95
N HIS A 139 -3.69 12.47 11.04
CA HIS A 139 -4.95 13.14 10.74
C HIS A 139 -5.89 13.16 11.95
N HIS A 140 -5.97 12.05 12.67
CA HIS A 140 -6.79 11.91 13.87
C HIS A 140 -6.33 12.82 15.01
N ASP A 141 -5.03 12.83 15.33
CA ASP A 141 -4.46 13.66 16.42
C ASP A 141 -4.65 15.16 16.14
N LEU A 142 -4.52 15.55 14.87
CA LEU A 142 -4.70 16.94 14.48
C LEU A 142 -6.17 17.39 14.57
N GLY A 143 -7.13 16.47 14.35
CA GLY A 143 -8.55 16.72 14.59
C GLY A 143 -8.86 16.93 16.07
N LEU A 144 -8.34 16.05 16.93
CA LEU A 144 -8.46 16.18 18.39
C LEU A 144 -7.89 17.52 18.88
N PHE A 145 -6.71 17.91 18.40
CA PHE A 145 -6.08 19.16 18.78
C PHE A 145 -6.91 20.39 18.40
N GLN A 146 -7.55 20.38 17.23
CA GLN A 146 -8.46 21.44 16.81
C GLN A 146 -9.69 21.54 17.71
N THR A 147 -10.30 20.42 18.09
CA THR A 147 -11.44 20.40 19.03
C THR A 147 -11.04 20.94 20.41
N GLN A 148 -9.85 20.57 20.90
CA GLN A 148 -9.31 21.09 22.17
C GLN A 148 -9.09 22.61 22.12
N LEU A 149 -8.56 23.12 21.02
CA LEU A 149 -8.40 24.56 20.80
C LEU A 149 -9.74 25.29 20.78
N GLN A 150 -10.77 24.72 20.12
CA GLN A 150 -12.11 25.31 20.10
C GLN A 150 -12.74 25.35 21.51
N ARG A 151 -12.65 24.25 22.27
CA ARG A 151 -13.12 24.23 23.67
C ARG A 151 -12.40 25.27 24.54
N ARG A 152 -11.09 25.43 24.36
CA ARG A 152 -10.32 26.45 25.10
C ARG A 152 -10.76 27.87 24.77
N LYS A 153 -11.09 28.16 23.50
CA LYS A 153 -11.64 29.46 23.10
C LYS A 153 -12.99 29.71 23.78
N GLN A 154 -13.87 28.70 23.80
CA GLN A 154 -15.18 28.80 24.48
C GLN A 154 -15.04 29.02 26.00
N LEU A 155 -14.18 28.23 26.66
CA LEU A 155 -13.96 28.37 28.10
C LEU A 155 -13.40 29.74 28.48
N LYS A 156 -12.52 30.31 27.65
CA LYS A 156 -11.99 31.67 27.87
C LYS A 156 -13.08 32.74 27.73
N THR A 157 -14.04 32.55 26.82
CA THR A 157 -15.17 33.47 26.66
C THR A 157 -16.16 33.39 27.82
N GLU A 158 -16.45 32.19 28.36
CA GLU A 158 -17.37 32.03 29.50
C GLU A 158 -16.76 32.49 30.84
N VAL A 159 -15.45 32.29 31.06
CA VAL A 159 -14.80 32.59 32.34
C VAL A 159 -14.40 34.08 32.48
N CYS A 160 -14.40 34.86 31.40
CA CYS A 160 -14.14 36.31 31.45
C CYS A 160 -15.40 37.17 31.70
N LEU A 161 -16.47 36.59 32.26
CA LEU A 161 -17.57 37.35 32.87
C LEU A 161 -17.05 38.10 34.14
N PRO A 162 -17.43 39.37 34.34
CA PRO A 162 -16.53 40.43 34.82
C PRO A 162 -16.24 40.51 36.33
N GLU A 163 -16.31 39.44 37.14
CA GLU A 163 -16.12 39.62 38.60
C GLU A 163 -15.27 38.61 39.37
N LYS A 164 -14.68 37.56 38.76
CA LYS A 164 -13.83 36.62 39.53
C LYS A 164 -12.45 36.37 38.93
N LYS A 165 -11.42 36.60 39.76
CA LYS A 165 -9.98 36.41 39.48
C LYS A 165 -9.73 35.04 38.83
N CYS A 166 -9.29 35.06 37.58
CA CYS A 166 -9.01 33.85 36.81
C CYS A 166 -7.58 33.36 37.13
N THR A 167 -7.44 32.39 38.04
CA THR A 167 -6.17 31.67 38.22
C THR A 167 -5.96 30.70 37.06
N ILE A 168 -5.13 31.11 36.10
CA ILE A 168 -4.71 30.29 34.97
C ILE A 168 -3.90 29.11 35.51
N LYS A 169 -4.53 27.93 35.62
CA LYS A 169 -3.82 26.68 35.93
C LYS A 169 -2.86 26.38 34.78
N LYS A 170 -1.57 26.28 35.08
CA LYS A 170 -0.50 25.98 34.11
C LYS A 170 -0.76 24.59 33.53
N ILE A 171 -1.08 24.52 32.24
CA ILE A 171 -1.39 23.24 31.57
C ILE A 171 -0.09 22.65 31.04
N GLU A 172 0.18 21.40 31.39
CA GLU A 172 1.29 20.61 30.85
C GLU A 172 1.19 20.52 29.32
N ALA A 173 2.33 20.75 28.66
CA ALA A 173 2.43 20.68 27.21
C ALA A 173 2.14 19.25 26.74
N TYR A 174 1.29 19.13 25.72
CA TYR A 174 1.01 17.86 25.06
C TYR A 174 2.33 17.27 24.53
N ASN A 175 2.74 16.14 25.08
CA ASN A 175 3.95 15.42 24.68
C ASN A 175 3.59 14.50 23.49
N PRO A 176 4.02 14.83 22.26
CA PRO A 176 3.73 13.96 21.13
C PRO A 176 4.47 12.62 21.30
N LYS A 177 3.72 11.51 21.27
CA LYS A 177 4.29 10.16 21.35
C LYS A 177 5.10 9.82 20.10
N ILE A 178 6.36 9.40 20.31
CA ILE A 178 7.27 8.48 19.58
C ILE A 178 7.36 8.55 18.05
N THR A 179 6.26 8.73 17.33
CA THR A 179 6.23 8.84 15.86
C THR A 179 6.95 10.07 15.33
N ASP A 180 7.09 11.12 16.14
CA ASP A 180 7.90 12.30 15.79
C ASP A 180 9.40 12.04 15.91
N THR A 181 9.86 11.08 16.73
CA THR A 181 11.30 10.81 16.91
C THR A 181 11.95 10.30 15.62
N CYS A 182 11.26 9.43 14.87
CA CYS A 182 11.72 8.99 13.54
C CYS A 182 11.58 10.10 12.48
N ARG A 183 10.62 11.01 12.64
CA ARG A 183 10.45 12.18 11.75
C ARG A 183 11.56 13.21 11.95
N PHE A 184 12.07 13.36 13.18
CA PHE A 184 13.15 14.30 13.52
C PHE A 184 14.53 13.85 13.04
N LEU A 185 14.75 12.55 12.82
CA LEU A 185 16.03 12.04 12.32
C LEU A 185 16.35 12.50 10.88
N PHE A 186 15.35 12.97 10.12
CA PHE A 186 15.51 13.56 8.78
C PHE A 186 15.13 15.05 8.68
N ARG A 187 14.75 15.71 9.80
CA ARG A 187 14.24 17.10 9.83
C ARG A 187 15.32 18.13 10.18
N ARG A 188 16.46 18.12 9.48
CA ARG A 188 17.37 19.27 9.43
C ARG A 188 17.18 20.10 8.15
N VAL A 189 15.95 20.22 7.66
CA VAL A 189 15.61 21.18 6.60
C VAL A 189 14.32 21.88 7.01
N ASP A 190 14.44 23.20 7.11
CA ASP A 190 13.56 24.13 7.81
C ASP A 190 12.08 24.06 7.46
N VAL A 191 11.23 24.07 8.48
CA VAL A 191 9.82 24.45 8.34
C VAL A 191 9.58 25.67 9.21
N GLN A 192 9.73 26.84 8.61
CA GLN A 192 9.09 28.07 9.09
C GLN A 192 7.58 27.89 8.95
N ILE A 193 6.91 27.62 10.08
CA ILE A 193 5.45 27.65 10.15
C ILE A 193 5.04 29.12 10.22
N GLY A 194 4.85 29.73 9.05
CA GLY A 194 4.10 30.99 8.94
C GLY A 194 2.61 30.70 9.13
N VAL A 195 2.11 30.84 10.37
CA VAL A 195 0.67 31.03 10.60
C VAL A 195 0.42 32.54 10.62
N PRO A 196 -0.25 33.13 9.60
CA PRO A 196 -0.78 34.47 9.74
C PRO A 196 -1.96 34.41 10.71
N LEU A 197 -1.74 34.82 11.96
CA LEU A 197 -2.83 35.15 12.87
C LEU A 197 -3.32 36.54 12.48
N ASP A 198 -4.34 36.59 11.62
CA ASP A 198 -5.07 37.81 11.31
C ASP A 198 -5.93 38.18 12.52
N PHE A 199 -5.36 39.01 13.41
CA PHE A 199 -6.03 39.59 14.56
C PHE A 199 -6.66 40.91 14.11
N ARG A 200 -7.88 40.83 13.57
CA ARG A 200 -8.69 42.01 13.24
C ARG A 200 -9.19 42.65 14.54
N GLU A 201 -8.40 43.59 15.05
CA GLU A 201 -8.66 44.36 16.26
C GLU A 201 -9.77 45.39 15.98
N GLY A 202 -11.00 45.07 16.38
CA GLY A 202 -12.14 45.98 16.33
C GLY A 202 -12.09 46.97 17.49
N SER A 203 -11.47 48.13 17.25
CA SER A 203 -11.54 49.32 18.10
C SER A 203 -13.00 49.75 18.33
N LYS A 204 -13.42 49.86 19.59
CA LYS A 204 -14.66 50.53 19.99
C LYS A 204 -14.28 51.88 20.61
N THR A 205 -14.59 52.95 19.90
CA THR A 205 -14.72 54.31 20.44
C THR A 205 -16.03 54.40 21.20
N VAL A 206 -15.96 54.68 22.51
CA VAL A 206 -17.09 55.09 23.34
C VAL A 206 -16.92 56.58 23.60
N THR A 207 -17.84 57.38 23.07
CA THR A 207 -18.15 58.75 23.51
C THR A 207 -19.37 58.70 24.40
#